data_AF-A0A8T3NAA7-F1
#
_entry.id   AF-A0A8T3NAA7-F1
#
_cell.length_a   1.000
_cell.length_b   1.000
_cell.length_c   1.000
_cell.angle_alpha   90.00
_cell.angle_beta   90.00
_cell.angle_gamma   90.00
#
_symmetry.space_group_name_H-M   'P 1'
#
loop_
_entity.id
_entity.type
_entity.pdbx_description
1 polymer ?
#
loop_
_entity_poly.entity_id
_entity_poly.type
_entity_poly.pdbx_seq_one_letter_code
_entity_poly.pdbx_strand_id
1 'polypeptide(L)'
;MGVVQQDEDCWSLYTAVFNEAVAAGRAAGISIPAQKAEARLARARTSPPMVMPSMAVDLIAGNRLELPWLGGRVRELGREHGIPTPANDFIWAALKPFLSGGAAAR
;
A
#
# COMPACT_ATOMS: atom_id res chain seq x y z
N MET A 1 -11.19 5.75 -4.93
CA MET A 1 -11.18 4.32 -4.54
C MET A 1 -12.10 3.49 -5.41
N GLY A 2 -13.17 4.06 -5.97
CA GLY A 2 -14.20 3.33 -6.73
C GLY A 2 -13.69 2.37 -7.80
N VAL A 3 -12.72 2.79 -8.64
CA VAL A 3 -12.16 1.91 -9.69
C VAL A 3 -11.47 0.67 -9.09
N VAL A 4 -10.63 0.85 -8.07
CA VAL A 4 -9.94 -0.25 -7.37
C VAL A 4 -10.93 -1.17 -6.63
N GLN A 5 -12.07 -0.64 -6.18
CA GLN A 5 -13.11 -1.41 -5.50
C GLN A 5 -14.08 -2.13 -6.45
N GLN A 6 -14.09 -1.81 -7.74
CA GLN A 6 -15.02 -2.41 -8.70
C GLN A 6 -14.34 -3.41 -9.62
N ASP A 7 -13.03 -3.28 -9.79
CA ASP A 7 -12.21 -4.19 -10.58
C ASP A 7 -11.59 -5.28 -9.69
N GLU A 8 -11.76 -6.55 -10.08
CA GLU A 8 -11.32 -7.70 -9.27
C GLU A 8 -9.80 -7.88 -9.27
N ASP A 9 -9.11 -7.55 -10.37
CA ASP A 9 -7.66 -7.65 -10.45
C ASP A 9 -7.01 -6.58 -9.57
N CYS A 10 -7.53 -5.35 -9.65
CA CYS A 10 -7.12 -4.24 -8.78
C CYS A 10 -7.36 -4.56 -7.30
N TRP A 11 -8.50 -5.18 -6.98
CA TRP A 11 -8.80 -5.57 -5.60
C TRP A 11 -7.94 -6.71 -5.08
N SER A 12 -7.60 -7.67 -5.96
CA SER A 12 -6.66 -8.74 -5.66
C SER A 12 -5.29 -8.16 -5.30
N LEU A 13 -4.80 -7.18 -6.07
CA LEU A 13 -3.57 -6.46 -5.74
C LEU A 13 -3.69 -5.68 -4.42
N TYR A 14 -4.79 -4.96 -4.19
CA TYR A 14 -5.04 -4.24 -2.94
C TYR A 14 -4.98 -5.19 -1.73
N THR A 15 -5.62 -6.36 -1.84
CA THR A 15 -5.66 -7.38 -0.80
C THR A 15 -4.27 -7.96 -0.54
N ALA A 16 -3.48 -8.22 -1.58
CA ALA A 16 -2.10 -8.68 -1.45
C ALA A 16 -1.23 -7.66 -0.68
N VAL A 17 -1.27 -6.39 -1.08
CA VAL A 17 -0.55 -5.29 -0.42
C VAL A 17 -0.93 -5.18 1.06
N PHE A 18 -2.23 -5.27 1.35
CA PHE A 18 -2.74 -5.23 2.73
C PHE A 18 -2.25 -6.42 3.57
N ASN A 19 -2.33 -7.62 3.02
CA ASN A 19 -1.93 -8.84 3.72
C ASN A 19 -0.42 -8.89 4.00
N GLU A 20 0.41 -8.40 3.07
CA GLU A 20 1.85 -8.24 3.28
C GLU A 20 2.15 -7.29 4.46
N ALA A 21 1.44 -6.17 4.56
CA ALA A 21 1.60 -5.24 5.69
C ALA A 21 1.17 -5.87 7.03
N VAL A 22 0.09 -6.65 7.04
CA VAL A 22 -0.36 -7.40 8.23
C VAL A 22 0.67 -8.46 8.64
N ALA A 23 1.21 -9.21 7.67
CA ALA A 23 2.21 -10.24 7.92
C ALA A 23 3.50 -9.63 8.49
N ALA A 24 4.01 -8.57 7.87
CA ALA A 24 5.19 -7.84 8.34
C ALA A 24 4.97 -7.26 9.76
N GLY A 25 3.81 -6.65 10.02
CA GLY A 25 3.48 -6.12 11.34
C GLY A 25 3.40 -7.19 12.44
N ARG A 26 2.80 -8.34 12.13
CA ARG A 26 2.76 -9.49 13.07
C ARG A 26 4.15 -10.05 13.35
N ALA A 27 4.99 -10.17 12.33
CA ALA A 27 6.36 -10.65 12.47
C ALA A 27 7.22 -9.69 13.32
N ALA A 28 6.92 -8.40 13.27
CA ALA A 28 7.51 -7.37 14.13
C ALA A 28 6.95 -7.35 15.58
N GLY A 29 6.13 -8.34 15.96
CA GLY A 29 5.58 -8.48 17.31
C GLY A 29 4.31 -7.67 17.58
N ILE A 30 3.70 -7.03 16.57
CA ILE A 30 2.45 -6.29 16.74
C ILE A 30 1.26 -7.25 16.75
N SER A 31 0.43 -7.17 17.79
CA SER A 31 -0.81 -7.92 17.86
C SER A 31 -1.86 -7.35 16.90
N ILE A 32 -2.02 -8.02 15.74
CA ILE A 32 -3.03 -7.71 14.73
C ILE A 32 -3.97 -8.92 14.62
N PRO A 33 -5.07 -8.99 15.39
CA PRO A 33 -6.04 -10.08 15.32
C PRO A 33 -6.61 -10.26 13.90
N ALA A 34 -6.80 -11.50 13.46
CA ALA A 34 -7.33 -11.82 12.13
C ALA A 34 -8.65 -11.10 11.85
N GLN A 35 -9.57 -11.12 12.81
CA GLN A 35 -10.88 -10.50 12.70
C GLN A 35 -10.80 -8.98 12.53
N LYS A 36 -9.81 -8.32 13.15
CA LYS A 36 -9.58 -6.87 12.98
C LYS A 36 -9.03 -6.56 11.59
N ALA A 37 -8.10 -7.38 11.09
CA ALA A 37 -7.55 -7.24 9.75
C ALA A 37 -8.64 -7.45 8.68
N GLU A 38 -9.43 -8.52 8.80
CA GLU A 38 -10.55 -8.84 7.91
C GLU A 38 -11.61 -7.74 7.93
N ALA A 39 -12.01 -7.26 9.10
CA ALA A 39 -12.96 -6.16 9.22
C ALA A 39 -12.43 -4.86 8.58
N ARG A 40 -11.12 -4.60 8.68
CA ARG A 40 -10.50 -3.43 8.06
C ARG A 40 -10.45 -3.53 6.54
N LEU A 41 -10.18 -4.71 6.00
CA LEU A 41 -10.20 -5.00 4.57
C LEU A 41 -11.62 -4.89 4.00
N ALA A 42 -12.62 -5.48 4.69
CA ALA A 42 -14.02 -5.37 4.31
C ALA A 42 -14.51 -3.93 4.30
N ARG A 43 -14.15 -3.13 5.32
CA ARG A 43 -14.45 -1.68 5.33
C ARG A 43 -13.77 -0.92 4.19
N ALA A 44 -12.59 -1.34 3.74
CA ALA A 44 -11.93 -0.72 2.59
C ALA A 44 -12.66 -1.01 1.27
N ARG A 45 -13.31 -2.18 1.15
CA ARG A 45 -14.12 -2.54 -0.03
C ARG A 45 -15.38 -1.70 -0.15
N THR A 46 -15.96 -1.29 0.98
CA THR A 46 -17.25 -0.58 1.03
C THR A 46 -17.14 0.91 1.34
N SER A 47 -15.93 1.46 1.43
CA SER A 47 -15.74 2.90 1.68
C SER A 47 -16.23 3.74 0.49
N PRO A 48 -16.66 5.00 0.71
CA PRO A 48 -17.22 5.84 -0.34
C PRO A 48 -16.29 5.93 -1.56
N PRO A 49 -16.81 5.70 -2.79
CA PRO A 49 -15.97 5.51 -3.98
C PRO A 49 -15.19 6.77 -4.37
N MET A 50 -15.73 7.95 -4.03
CA MET A 50 -15.18 9.27 -4.37
C MET A 50 -13.93 9.66 -3.58
N VAL A 51 -13.48 8.85 -2.62
CA VAL A 51 -12.26 9.17 -1.86
C VAL A 51 -11.02 8.86 -2.71
N MET A 52 -10.19 9.88 -2.97
CA MET A 52 -8.86 9.71 -3.54
C MET A 52 -7.82 9.64 -2.40
N PRO A 53 -6.94 8.64 -2.35
CA PRO A 53 -5.86 8.59 -1.36
C PRO A 53 -4.92 9.80 -1.48
N SER A 54 -4.44 10.34 -0.36
CA SER A 54 -3.52 11.49 -0.29
C SER A 54 -2.29 11.30 -1.19
N MET A 55 -1.60 10.16 -1.09
CA MET A 55 -0.43 9.87 -1.91
C MET A 55 -0.73 9.84 -3.41
N ALA A 56 -1.96 9.50 -3.82
CA ALA A 56 -2.36 9.58 -5.24
C ALA A 56 -2.57 11.03 -5.68
N VAL A 57 -3.12 11.88 -4.81
CA VAL A 57 -3.20 13.33 -5.03
C VAL A 57 -1.80 13.91 -5.17
N ASP A 58 -0.88 13.55 -4.27
CA ASP A 58 0.50 14.03 -4.32
C ASP A 58 1.24 13.58 -5.58
N LEU A 59 1.05 12.33 -6.01
CA LEU A 59 1.63 11.83 -7.26
C LEU A 59 1.16 12.65 -8.47
N ILE A 60 -0.15 12.92 -8.56
CA ILE A 60 -0.74 13.71 -9.66
C ILE A 60 -0.25 15.15 -9.61
N ALA A 61 -0.14 15.73 -8.41
CA ALA A 61 0.34 17.10 -8.21
C ALA A 61 1.86 17.23 -8.39
N GLY A 62 2.60 16.14 -8.54
CA GLY A 62 4.06 16.15 -8.59
C GLY A 62 4.71 16.49 -7.24
N ASN A 63 4.01 16.28 -6.13
CA ASN A 63 4.53 16.46 -4.78
C ASN A 63 5.34 15.25 -4.33
N ARG A 64 6.16 15.46 -3.31
CA ARG A 64 6.91 14.38 -2.65
C ARG A 64 5.97 13.31 -2.12
N LEU A 65 6.31 12.04 -2.36
CA LEU A 65 5.49 10.91 -1.92
C LEU A 65 5.87 10.44 -0.51
N GLU A 66 4.86 10.05 0.26
CA GLU A 66 5.00 9.37 1.55
C GLU A 66 5.36 7.86 1.43
N LEU A 67 5.60 7.38 0.21
CA LEU A 67 5.95 5.98 -0.09
C LEU A 67 7.07 5.39 0.80
N PRO A 68 8.15 6.09 1.19
CA PRO A 68 9.16 5.58 2.12
C PRO A 68 8.59 5.17 3.48
N TRP A 69 7.59 5.91 3.97
CA TRP A 69 6.99 5.69 5.28
C TRP A 69 5.88 4.64 5.26
N LEU A 70 5.24 4.46 4.10
CA LEU A 70 4.19 3.46 3.89
C LEU A 70 4.77 2.13 3.35
N GLY A 71 4.68 1.90 2.04
CA GLY A 71 5.18 0.67 1.42
C GLY A 71 6.67 0.44 1.66
N GLY A 72 7.47 1.50 1.79
CA GLY A 72 8.89 1.41 2.15
C GLY A 72 9.12 0.72 3.49
N ARG A 73 8.37 1.11 4.54
CA ARG A 73 8.48 0.50 5.88
C ARG A 73 7.99 -0.95 5.91
N VAL A 74 6.92 -1.27 5.16
CA VAL A 74 6.43 -2.66 5.04
C VAL A 74 7.53 -3.57 4.47
N ARG A 75 8.20 -3.12 3.40
CA ARG A 75 9.28 -3.88 2.76
C ARG A 75 10.51 -4.03 3.66
N GLU A 76 10.83 -3.00 4.43
CA GLU A 76 11.91 -3.03 5.40
C GLU A 76 11.64 -4.06 6.50
N LEU A 77 10.47 -4.01 7.13
CA LEU A 77 10.03 -5.00 8.10
C LEU A 77 9.98 -6.42 7.50
N GLY A 78 9.52 -6.54 6.26
CA GLY A 78 9.52 -7.79 5.53
C GLY A 78 10.91 -8.41 5.44
N ARG A 79 11.91 -7.62 5.05
CA ARG A 79 13.32 -8.07 5.00
C ARG A 79 13.88 -8.41 6.38
N GLU A 80 13.62 -7.56 7.38
CA GLU A 80 14.10 -7.77 8.76
C GLU A 80 13.61 -9.10 9.35
N HIS A 81 12.37 -9.50 9.03
CA HIS A 81 11.72 -10.69 9.60
C HIS A 81 11.55 -11.86 8.63
N GLY A 82 12.13 -11.80 7.42
CA GLY A 82 12.02 -12.87 6.42
C GLY A 82 10.60 -13.07 5.84
N ILE A 83 9.78 -12.02 5.84
CA ILE A 83 8.43 -12.02 5.24
C ILE A 83 8.51 -11.45 3.82
N PRO A 84 8.09 -12.21 2.78
CA PRO A 84 8.07 -11.70 1.42
C PRO A 84 7.01 -10.60 1.25
N THR A 85 7.37 -9.53 0.54
CA THR A 85 6.48 -8.38 0.25
C THR A 85 6.42 -8.03 -1.25
N PRO A 86 6.18 -9.00 -2.16
CA PRO A 86 6.31 -8.78 -3.60
C PRO A 86 5.39 -7.70 -4.18
N ALA A 87 4.16 -7.57 -3.68
CA ALA A 87 3.24 -6.53 -4.14
C ALA A 87 3.72 -5.13 -3.72
N ASN A 88 4.18 -4.99 -2.47
CA ASN A 88 4.78 -3.74 -2.00
C ASN A 88 6.12 -3.44 -2.72
N ASP A 89 6.93 -4.46 -3.04
CA ASP A 89 8.17 -4.32 -3.81
C ASP A 89 7.90 -3.81 -5.24
N PHE A 90 6.88 -4.36 -5.90
CA PHE A 90 6.45 -3.90 -7.22
C PHE A 90 6.01 -2.43 -7.18
N ILE A 91 5.09 -2.08 -6.27
CA ILE A 91 4.59 -0.70 -6.14
C ILE A 91 5.73 0.26 -5.81
N TRP A 92 6.66 -0.16 -4.93
CA TRP A 92 7.85 0.62 -4.65
C TRP A 92 8.64 0.91 -5.91
N ALA A 93 8.97 -0.10 -6.70
CA ALA A 93 9.75 0.06 -7.92
C ALA A 93 9.04 0.99 -8.92
N ALA A 94 7.72 0.84 -9.08
CA ALA A 94 6.91 1.65 -9.99
C ALA A 94 6.87 3.13 -9.59
N LEU A 95 6.79 3.43 -8.28
CA LEU A 95 6.64 4.78 -7.77
C LEU A 95 7.98 5.43 -7.36
N LYS A 96 9.07 4.66 -7.26
CA LYS A 96 10.41 5.16 -6.87
C LYS A 96 10.87 6.38 -7.68
N PRO A 97 10.68 6.47 -9.01
CA PRO A 97 11.09 7.63 -9.79
C PRO A 97 10.43 8.96 -9.38
N PHE A 98 9.26 8.90 -8.73
CA PHE A 98 8.47 10.06 -8.33
C PHE A 98 8.62 10.44 -6.84
N LEU A 99 9.50 9.75 -6.10
CA LEU A 99 9.62 9.89 -4.64
C LEU A 99 9.81 11.32 -4.16
N SER A 100 10.65 12.09 -4.85
CA SER A 100 10.99 13.47 -4.48
C SER A 100 10.01 14.52 -5.01
N GLY A 101 8.87 14.09 -5.56
CA GLY A 101 8.03 14.92 -6.41
C GLY A 101 8.39 14.70 -7.87
N GLY A 102 7.75 15.50 -8.75
CA GLY A 102 7.80 15.37 -10.21
C GLY A 102 9.09 14.73 -10.71
N ALA A 103 8.98 13.50 -11.21
CA ALA A 103 10.08 12.85 -11.90
C ALA A 103 10.52 13.81 -13.03
N ALA A 104 11.83 14.08 -13.10
CA ALA A 104 12.42 15.00 -14.06
C ALA A 104 11.72 14.86 -15.42
N ALA A 105 11.04 15.93 -15.84
CA ALA A 105 10.54 16.05 -17.19
C ALA A 105 11.68 15.66 -18.14
N ARG A 106 11.47 14.60 -18.90
CA ARG A 106 12.13 14.39 -20.19
C ARG A 106 11.04 14.42 -21.23
#